data_AF-A0A9E3B9U0-F1
#
_entry.id   AF-A0A9E3B9U0-F1
#
_cell.length_a   1.000
_cell.length_b   1.000
_cell.length_c   1.000
_cell.angle_alpha   90.00
_cell.angle_beta   90.00
_cell.angle_gamma   90.00
#
_symmetry.space_group_name_H-M   'P 1'
#
loop_
_entity.id
_entity.type
_entity.pdbx_description
1 polymer ?
#
loop_
_entity_poly.entity_id
_entity_poly.type
_entity_poly.pdbx_seq_one_letter_code
_entity_poly.pdbx_strand_id
1 'polypeptide(L)'
;MASVRLTRHKVPVPPLLQAEPIVHGDQVVLRHWLTHYWQKLQLPAHELCLLAMTQDRQEYVLWTGKRLNAMTLGCYCFIPPLSLLSPRQRRAAGAEEQARHRHIIFIEPDMQPKSIEVTIAHELIHLADRVNGTPRRHRHHGYDAIAADEAAITGYGLEELRALLHEESLYREQKRRERRPIRYLYECPSCGKTYPRTRRYSQSVSCGSCDKSY
;
A
#
# COMPACT_ATOMS: atom_id res chain seq x y z
N MET A 1 -23.77 12.02 16.37
CA MET A 1 -22.45 12.32 15.79
C MET A 1 -22.49 12.00 14.30
N ALA A 2 -22.43 13.04 13.46
CA ALA A 2 -22.68 12.94 12.03
C ALA A 2 -21.60 12.10 11.32
N SER A 3 -22.03 11.04 10.65
CA SER A 3 -21.19 10.23 9.76
C SER A 3 -20.87 11.06 8.53
N VAL A 4 -19.66 11.64 8.48
CA VAL A 4 -19.16 12.33 7.30
C VAL A 4 -18.96 11.28 6.21
N ARG A 5 -19.93 11.23 5.29
CA ARG A 5 -19.80 10.49 4.03
C ARG A 5 -18.61 11.06 3.28
N LEU A 6 -17.51 10.32 3.23
CA LEU A 6 -16.38 10.60 2.36
C LEU A 6 -16.80 10.33 0.90
N THR A 7 -17.55 11.26 0.31
CA THR A 7 -17.82 11.33 -1.13
C THR A 7 -17.27 12.65 -1.65
N ARG A 8 -16.05 12.59 -2.20
CA ARG A 8 -15.54 13.40 -3.31
C ARG A 8 -14.13 12.92 -3.60
N HIS A 9 -13.80 12.73 -4.86
CA HIS A 9 -12.41 12.60 -5.32
C HIS A 9 -11.69 13.87 -4.87
N LYS A 10 -11.07 13.82 -3.68
CA LYS A 10 -10.19 14.89 -3.23
C LYS A 10 -9.01 14.88 -4.17
N VAL A 11 -8.71 16.06 -4.69
CA VAL A 11 -7.47 16.30 -5.41
C VAL A 11 -6.32 15.82 -4.53
N PRO A 12 -5.38 15.01 -5.06
CA PRO A 12 -4.18 14.68 -4.31
C PRO A 12 -3.45 15.97 -3.90
N VAL A 13 -3.07 16.05 -2.63
CA VAL A 13 -2.24 17.13 -2.09
C VAL A 13 -0.90 16.51 -1.71
N PRO A 14 -0.01 16.22 -2.70
CA PRO A 14 1.29 15.66 -2.40
C PRO A 14 2.08 16.60 -1.48
N PRO A 15 2.96 16.05 -0.63
CA PRO A 15 3.72 16.87 0.29
C PRO A 15 4.73 17.77 -0.46
N LEU A 16 5.02 18.93 0.13
CA LEU A 16 5.95 19.92 -0.42
C LEU A 16 7.37 19.35 -0.53
N LEU A 17 8.17 19.89 -1.45
CA LEU A 17 9.57 19.49 -1.55
C LEU A 17 10.36 19.99 -0.35
N GLN A 18 11.26 19.15 0.14
CA GLN A 18 12.19 19.49 1.22
C GLN A 18 13.56 18.89 0.89
N ALA A 19 14.61 19.30 1.59
CA ALA A 19 15.96 18.75 1.37
C ALA A 19 16.04 17.26 1.71
N GLU A 20 15.27 16.83 2.71
CA GLU A 20 15.23 15.48 3.26
C GLU A 20 13.93 14.75 2.86
N PRO A 21 13.92 13.40 2.87
CA PRO A 21 12.70 12.66 2.64
C PRO A 21 11.70 12.92 3.77
N ILE A 22 10.43 13.05 3.40
CA ILE A 22 9.36 13.21 4.39
C ILE A 22 9.03 11.83 4.93
N VAL A 23 9.18 11.65 6.23
CA VAL A 23 8.80 10.40 6.91
C VAL A 23 7.78 10.76 7.97
N HIS A 24 6.66 10.05 8.03
CA HIS A 24 5.65 10.21 9.08
C HIS A 24 5.23 8.85 9.65
N GLY A 25 5.28 8.70 10.97
CA GLY A 25 5.20 7.41 11.66
C GLY A 25 6.44 7.18 12.53
N ASP A 26 6.79 5.92 12.75
CA ASP A 26 7.99 5.52 13.49
C ASP A 26 9.26 5.96 12.74
N GLN A 27 9.77 7.13 13.11
CA GLN A 27 10.94 7.73 12.48
C GLN A 27 12.18 6.84 12.58
N VAL A 28 12.33 6.10 13.69
CA VAL A 28 13.55 5.32 13.94
C VAL A 28 13.57 4.12 13.01
N VAL A 29 12.49 3.34 12.99
CA VAL A 29 12.40 2.13 12.16
C VAL A 29 12.36 2.48 10.68
N LEU A 30 11.52 3.44 10.29
CA LEU A 30 11.37 3.81 8.88
C LEU A 30 12.65 4.40 8.30
N ARG A 31 13.31 5.34 9.00
CA ARG A 31 14.56 5.94 8.50
C ARG A 31 15.69 4.93 8.46
N HIS A 32 15.81 4.06 9.46
CA HIS A 32 16.84 3.03 9.48
C HIS A 32 16.77 2.15 8.22
N TRP A 33 15.61 1.55 7.95
CA TRP A 33 15.44 0.67 6.80
C TRP A 33 15.44 1.41 5.47
N LEU A 34 14.86 2.62 5.43
CA LEU A 34 14.95 3.48 4.26
C LEU A 34 16.42 3.72 3.89
N THR A 35 17.26 4.21 4.80
CA THR A 35 18.67 4.49 4.51
C THR A 35 19.42 3.22 4.12
N HIS A 36 19.22 2.12 4.84
CA HIS A 36 19.88 0.85 4.57
C HIS A 36 19.58 0.32 3.16
N TYR A 37 18.30 0.25 2.78
CA TYR A 37 17.90 -0.26 1.47
C TYR A 37 18.11 0.74 0.34
N TRP A 38 18.06 2.05 0.63
CA TRP A 38 18.42 3.07 -0.34
C TRP A 38 19.87 2.93 -0.80
N GLN A 39 20.78 2.67 0.14
CA GLN A 39 22.19 2.42 -0.14
C GLN A 39 22.39 1.09 -0.89
N LYS A 40 21.77 0.00 -0.42
CA LYS A 40 21.89 -1.31 -1.06
C LYS A 40 21.39 -1.31 -2.51
N LEU A 41 20.28 -0.61 -2.79
CA LEU A 41 19.72 -0.47 -4.13
C LEU A 41 20.43 0.61 -4.98
N GLN A 42 21.41 1.32 -4.41
CA GLN A 42 22.17 2.38 -5.06
C GLN A 42 21.28 3.45 -5.68
N LEU A 43 20.21 3.81 -4.97
CA LEU A 43 19.26 4.80 -5.45
C LEU A 43 19.90 6.20 -5.51
N PRO A 44 19.67 7.00 -6.56
CA PRO A 44 20.28 8.32 -6.70
C PRO A 44 19.87 9.26 -5.57
N ALA A 45 20.83 9.94 -4.93
CA ALA A 45 20.55 10.83 -3.80
C ALA A 45 19.55 11.96 -4.13
N HIS A 46 19.50 12.42 -5.39
CA HIS A 46 18.56 13.46 -5.82
C HIS A 46 17.10 12.99 -5.88
N GLU A 47 16.84 11.68 -5.87
CA GLU A 47 15.47 11.14 -5.77
C GLU A 47 14.99 11.11 -4.31
N LEU A 48 15.89 11.21 -3.33
CA LEU A 48 15.54 11.10 -1.91
C LEU A 48 14.65 12.27 -1.46
N CYS A 49 14.91 13.48 -1.94
CA CYS A 49 14.08 14.66 -1.66
C CYS A 49 12.70 14.61 -2.34
N LEU A 50 12.49 13.67 -3.26
CA LEU A 50 11.21 13.43 -3.95
C LEU A 50 10.38 12.32 -3.27
N LEU A 51 10.93 11.66 -2.25
CA LEU A 51 10.30 10.61 -1.48
C LEU A 51 9.53 11.17 -0.28
N ALA A 52 8.30 10.69 -0.12
CA ALA A 52 7.57 10.73 1.13
C ALA A 52 7.12 9.33 1.55
N MET A 53 7.24 9.00 2.82
CA MET A 53 6.86 7.74 3.43
C MET A 53 5.95 8.01 4.62
N THR A 54 4.85 7.25 4.74
CA THR A 54 3.91 7.42 5.85
C THR A 54 3.37 6.09 6.36
N GLN A 55 3.13 6.02 7.67
CA GLN A 55 2.34 4.98 8.31
C GLN A 55 0.88 5.40 8.57
N ASP A 56 0.50 6.64 8.24
CA ASP A 56 -0.87 7.12 8.34
C ASP A 56 -1.62 6.93 7.02
N ARG A 57 -2.65 6.09 7.04
CA ARG A 57 -3.55 5.84 5.90
C ARG A 57 -4.30 7.10 5.47
N GLN A 58 -4.68 7.97 6.39
CA GLN A 58 -5.39 9.21 6.07
C GLN A 58 -4.48 10.17 5.32
N GLU A 59 -3.24 10.27 5.76
CA GLU A 59 -2.22 11.06 5.09
C GLU A 59 -1.88 10.51 3.71
N TYR A 60 -1.70 9.19 3.57
CA TYR A 60 -1.51 8.58 2.26
C TYR A 60 -2.68 8.89 1.31
N VAL A 61 -3.92 8.81 1.80
CA VAL A 61 -5.12 9.19 1.02
C VAL A 61 -5.10 10.67 0.66
N LEU A 62 -4.67 11.54 1.57
CA LEU A 62 -4.56 12.98 1.32
C LEU A 62 -3.54 13.26 0.21
N TRP A 63 -2.37 12.62 0.27
CA TRP A 63 -1.29 12.82 -0.69
C TRP A 63 -1.60 12.25 -2.08
N THR A 64 -2.24 11.09 -2.14
CA THR A 64 -2.40 10.34 -3.40
C THR A 64 -3.82 10.35 -3.96
N GLY A 65 -4.82 10.69 -3.15
CA GLY A 65 -6.24 10.49 -3.45
C GLY A 65 -6.67 9.01 -3.46
N LYS A 66 -5.76 8.06 -3.22
CA LYS A 66 -6.01 6.63 -3.30
C LYS A 66 -6.36 6.05 -1.93
N ARG A 67 -7.48 5.34 -1.85
CA ARG A 67 -7.83 4.57 -0.66
C ARG A 67 -7.14 3.22 -0.66
N LEU A 68 -6.46 2.92 0.43
CA LEU A 68 -5.86 1.62 0.65
C LEU A 68 -6.87 0.65 1.25
N ASN A 69 -6.77 -0.62 0.87
CA ASN A 69 -7.48 -1.71 1.55
C ASN A 69 -6.93 -1.82 2.98
N ALA A 70 -7.79 -2.12 3.95
CA ALA A 70 -7.38 -2.36 5.33
C ALA A 70 -6.36 -3.50 5.48
N MET A 71 -6.27 -4.41 4.50
CA MET A 71 -5.27 -5.50 4.48
C MET A 71 -3.97 -5.12 3.75
N THR A 72 -3.88 -3.93 3.15
CA THR A 72 -2.64 -3.47 2.50
C THR A 72 -1.53 -3.35 3.54
N LEU A 73 -0.40 -4.00 3.28
CA LEU A 73 0.80 -3.97 4.13
C LEU A 73 1.77 -2.86 3.73
N GLY A 74 2.08 -2.78 2.43
CA GLY A 74 2.85 -1.70 1.81
C GLY A 74 2.15 -1.19 0.57
N CYS A 75 2.45 0.05 0.17
CA CYS A 75 2.04 0.53 -1.14
C CYS A 75 2.90 1.69 -1.65
N TYR A 76 3.56 1.46 -2.77
CA TYR A 76 4.22 2.48 -3.56
C TYR A 76 3.25 3.17 -4.56
N CYS A 77 3.32 4.49 -4.60
CA CYS A 77 2.59 5.32 -5.54
C CYS A 77 3.50 6.39 -6.13
N PHE A 78 3.65 6.34 -7.45
CA PHE A 78 4.24 7.42 -8.23
C PHE A 78 3.19 8.47 -8.57
N ILE A 79 3.48 9.75 -8.27
CA ILE A 79 2.70 10.89 -8.75
C ILE A 79 3.52 11.58 -9.85
N PRO A 80 3.06 11.57 -11.11
CA PRO A 80 3.78 12.20 -12.21
C PRO A 80 3.77 13.73 -12.06
N PRO A 81 4.72 14.44 -12.69
CA PRO A 81 4.70 15.90 -12.74
C PRO A 81 3.45 16.41 -13.48
N LEU A 82 3.01 17.62 -13.15
CA LEU A 82 1.84 18.26 -13.77
C LEU A 82 1.88 18.30 -15.30
N SER A 83 3.07 18.40 -15.88
CA SER A 83 3.29 18.42 -17.34
C SER A 83 2.80 17.14 -18.04
N LEU A 84 2.80 16.01 -17.33
CA LEU A 84 2.35 14.71 -17.84
C LEU A 84 0.89 14.40 -17.46
N LEU A 85 0.20 15.31 -16.75
CA LEU A 85 -1.19 15.14 -16.34
C LEU A 85 -2.17 15.66 -17.41
N SER A 86 -3.30 14.95 -17.55
CA SER A 86 -4.39 15.37 -18.46
C SER A 86 -4.97 16.75 -18.07
N PRO A 87 -5.57 17.52 -18.99
CA PRO A 87 -6.16 18.83 -18.69
C PRO A 87 -7.18 18.81 -17.53
N ARG A 88 -7.93 17.69 -17.38
CA ARG A 88 -8.87 17.49 -16.27
C ARG A 88 -8.17 17.33 -14.91
N GLN A 89 -7.01 16.67 -14.90
CA GLN A 89 -6.20 16.48 -13.67
C GLN A 89 -5.43 17.75 -13.31
N ARG A 90 -4.99 18.54 -14.29
CA ARG A 90 -4.28 19.81 -14.07
C ARG A 90 -5.13 20.86 -13.33
N ARG A 91 -6.43 20.96 -13.63
CA ARG A 91 -7.35 21.91 -12.94
C ARG A 91 -7.60 21.57 -11.48
N ALA A 92 -7.37 20.33 -11.10
CA ALA A 92 -7.55 19.86 -9.74
C ALA A 92 -6.35 20.25 -8.88
N ALA A 93 -5.15 20.18 -9.46
CA ALA A 93 -3.87 20.19 -8.77
C ALA A 93 -3.39 21.65 -8.50
N GLY A 94 -2.96 21.93 -7.26
CA GLY A 94 -2.53 23.27 -6.82
C GLY A 94 -1.23 23.73 -7.49
N ALA A 95 -1.18 25.01 -7.86
CA ALA A 95 -0.18 25.56 -8.78
C ALA A 95 1.25 25.64 -8.20
N GLU A 96 2.20 25.49 -9.12
CA GLU A 96 3.65 25.78 -9.06
C GLU A 96 4.61 24.68 -8.53
N GLU A 97 4.38 24.04 -7.38
CA GLU A 97 5.37 23.07 -6.84
C GLU A 97 5.19 21.61 -7.28
N GLN A 98 4.08 21.31 -7.96
CA GLN A 98 3.75 19.99 -8.52
C GLN A 98 4.36 19.77 -9.93
N ALA A 99 5.32 20.61 -10.33
CA ALA A 99 6.06 20.46 -11.58
C ALA A 99 7.01 19.26 -11.59
N ARG A 100 7.34 18.70 -10.42
CA ARG A 100 8.18 17.50 -10.26
C ARG A 100 7.35 16.31 -9.82
N HIS A 101 7.83 15.10 -10.14
CA HIS A 101 7.22 13.88 -9.64
C HIS A 101 7.37 13.72 -8.13
N ARG A 102 6.62 12.76 -7.57
CA ARG A 102 6.77 12.28 -6.20
C ARG A 102 6.75 10.76 -6.14
N HIS A 103 7.54 10.25 -5.21
CA HIS A 103 7.49 8.88 -4.74
C HIS A 103 6.78 8.87 -3.40
N ILE A 104 5.64 8.19 -3.30
CA ILE A 104 4.88 8.07 -2.05
C ILE A 104 4.86 6.61 -1.64
N ILE A 105 5.30 6.31 -0.41
CA ILE A 105 5.26 4.96 0.17
C ILE A 105 4.35 4.97 1.39
N PHE A 106 3.43 4.00 1.45
CA PHE A 106 2.73 3.65 2.67
C PHE A 106 3.31 2.37 3.25
N ILE A 107 3.47 2.33 4.58
CA ILE A 107 3.81 1.13 5.35
C ILE A 107 2.76 0.96 6.44
N GLU A 108 2.25 -0.25 6.66
CA GLU A 108 1.34 -0.50 7.76
C GLU A 108 2.11 -0.46 9.11
N PRO A 109 1.66 0.36 10.09
CA PRO A 109 2.34 0.46 11.39
C PRO A 109 2.17 -0.77 12.27
N ASP A 110 1.04 -1.46 12.19
CA ASP A 110 0.71 -2.61 13.06
C ASP A 110 1.34 -3.95 12.57
N MET A 111 2.42 -3.91 11.78
CA MET A 111 3.11 -5.11 11.28
C MET A 111 4.19 -5.59 12.24
N GLN A 112 4.59 -6.87 12.09
CA GLN A 112 5.77 -7.36 12.78
C GLN A 112 7.05 -6.65 12.27
N PRO A 113 8.09 -6.46 13.11
CA PRO A 113 9.29 -5.71 12.72
C PRO A 113 9.98 -6.23 11.44
N LYS A 114 10.10 -7.56 11.28
CA LYS A 114 10.63 -8.18 10.05
C LYS A 114 9.75 -7.90 8.83
N SER A 115 8.44 -7.94 8.99
CA SER A 115 7.48 -7.60 7.92
C SER A 115 7.61 -6.13 7.49
N ILE A 116 7.86 -5.21 8.44
CA ILE A 116 8.13 -3.79 8.13
C ILE A 116 9.39 -3.67 7.27
N GLU A 117 10.49 -4.31 7.67
CA GLU A 117 11.74 -4.31 6.93
C GLU A 117 11.53 -4.79 5.48
N VAL A 118 10.99 -5.99 5.30
CA VAL A 118 10.77 -6.60 3.97
C VAL A 118 9.84 -5.74 3.13
N THR A 119 8.78 -5.19 3.73
CA THR A 119 7.85 -4.31 3.02
C THR A 119 8.54 -3.02 2.56
N ILE A 120 9.42 -2.42 3.37
CA ILE A 120 10.19 -1.24 2.94
C ILE A 120 11.10 -1.59 1.77
N ALA A 121 11.80 -2.72 1.83
CA ALA A 121 12.62 -3.20 0.71
C ALA A 121 11.79 -3.40 -0.57
N HIS A 122 10.60 -4.02 -0.44
CA HIS A 122 9.64 -4.22 -1.52
C HIS A 122 9.30 -2.91 -2.26
N GLU A 123 8.84 -1.91 -1.50
CA GLU A 123 8.37 -0.66 -2.07
C GLU A 123 9.52 0.16 -2.66
N LEU A 124 10.74 0.00 -2.11
CA LEU A 124 11.95 0.60 -2.69
C LEU A 124 12.42 -0.10 -3.96
N ILE A 125 12.20 -1.40 -4.14
CA ILE A 125 12.44 -2.07 -5.43
C ILE A 125 11.50 -1.51 -6.49
N HIS A 126 10.23 -1.30 -6.17
CA HIS A 126 9.28 -0.63 -7.08
C HIS A 126 9.71 0.78 -7.45
N LEU A 127 10.28 1.53 -6.49
CA LEU A 127 10.86 2.83 -6.74
C LEU A 127 12.08 2.73 -7.66
N ALA A 128 13.01 1.80 -7.39
CA ALA A 128 14.22 1.59 -8.17
C ALA A 128 13.91 1.22 -9.62
N ASP A 129 13.00 0.26 -9.84
CA ASP A 129 12.49 -0.10 -11.16
C ASP A 129 11.98 1.15 -11.91
N ARG A 130 11.30 2.07 -11.22
CA ARG A 130 10.80 3.30 -11.84
C ARG A 130 11.91 4.28 -12.19
N VAL A 131 12.85 4.53 -11.28
CA VAL A 131 13.99 5.42 -11.50
C VAL A 131 14.85 4.92 -12.67
N ASN A 132 15.01 3.60 -12.77
CA ASN A 132 15.75 2.96 -13.86
C ASN A 132 14.95 2.81 -15.16
N GLY A 133 13.72 3.34 -15.24
CA GLY A 133 12.90 3.29 -16.45
C GLY A 133 12.34 1.90 -16.80
N THR A 134 12.34 0.96 -15.85
CA THR A 134 11.87 -0.42 -16.01
C THR A 134 10.72 -0.79 -15.04
N PRO A 135 9.65 0.02 -14.92
CA PRO A 135 8.58 -0.23 -13.95
C PRO A 135 7.84 -1.54 -14.26
N ARG A 136 7.95 -2.53 -13.36
CA ARG A 136 7.24 -3.80 -13.45
C ARG A 136 6.00 -3.80 -12.56
N ARG A 137 4.97 -4.56 -12.97
CA ARG A 137 3.80 -4.83 -12.12
C ARG A 137 4.04 -6.09 -11.32
N HIS A 138 3.78 -6.01 -10.02
CA HIS A 138 3.70 -7.17 -9.15
C HIS A 138 2.49 -8.02 -9.56
N ARG A 139 2.70 -9.30 -9.91
CA ARG A 139 1.60 -10.22 -10.29
C ARG A 139 1.10 -11.06 -9.12
N HIS A 140 2.02 -11.67 -8.36
CA HIS A 140 1.70 -12.53 -7.23
C HIS A 140 2.77 -12.40 -6.13
N HIS A 141 2.35 -11.89 -4.98
CA HIS A 141 3.19 -11.73 -3.80
C HIS A 141 3.94 -13.02 -3.46
N GLY A 142 5.28 -12.95 -3.50
CA GLY A 142 6.18 -14.03 -3.12
C GLY A 142 6.55 -15.02 -4.24
N TYR A 143 6.03 -14.87 -5.46
CA TYR A 143 6.25 -15.84 -6.55
C TYR A 143 6.74 -15.23 -7.86
N ASP A 144 7.03 -13.92 -7.89
CA ASP A 144 7.52 -13.25 -9.10
C ASP A 144 8.97 -12.78 -8.96
N ALA A 145 9.48 -12.16 -10.02
CA ALA A 145 10.87 -11.69 -10.06
C ALA A 145 11.18 -10.66 -8.97
N ILE A 146 10.17 -9.91 -8.49
CA ILE A 146 10.35 -8.94 -7.42
C ILE A 146 10.63 -9.68 -6.11
N ALA A 147 9.98 -10.82 -5.86
CA ALA A 147 10.29 -11.66 -4.70
C ALA A 147 11.73 -12.19 -4.71
N ALA A 148 12.29 -12.47 -5.89
CA ALA A 148 13.70 -12.85 -6.02
C ALA A 148 14.64 -11.68 -5.72
N ASP A 149 14.30 -10.48 -6.21
CA ASP A 149 15.04 -9.25 -5.93
C ASP A 149 14.96 -8.90 -4.42
N GLU A 150 13.80 -9.10 -3.79
CA GLU A 150 13.60 -8.97 -2.34
C GLU A 150 14.49 -9.93 -1.56
N ALA A 151 14.51 -11.21 -1.92
CA ALA A 151 15.37 -12.21 -1.28
C ALA A 151 16.86 -11.81 -1.39
N ALA A 152 17.29 -11.40 -2.59
CA ALA A 152 18.66 -10.98 -2.83
C ALA A 152 19.04 -9.73 -2.02
N ILE A 153 18.15 -8.73 -1.93
CA ILE A 153 18.47 -7.46 -1.26
C ILE A 153 18.40 -7.57 0.27
N THR A 154 17.42 -8.31 0.79
CA THR A 154 17.21 -8.50 2.23
C THR A 154 18.17 -9.54 2.81
N GLY A 155 18.57 -10.54 2.01
CA GLY A 155 19.37 -11.68 2.44
C GLY A 155 18.53 -12.85 2.96
N TYR A 156 17.20 -12.72 2.99
CA TYR A 156 16.28 -13.80 3.37
C TYR A 156 16.09 -14.81 2.22
N GLY A 157 15.77 -16.05 2.57
CA GLY A 157 15.38 -17.06 1.59
C GLY A 157 13.97 -16.80 1.02
N LEU A 158 13.70 -17.21 -0.22
CA LEU A 158 12.36 -17.07 -0.83
C LEU A 158 11.25 -17.73 0.00
N GLU A 159 11.49 -18.94 0.52
CA GLU A 159 10.51 -19.62 1.37
C GLU A 159 10.31 -18.92 2.72
N GLU A 160 11.36 -18.30 3.27
CA GLU A 160 11.27 -17.50 4.49
C GLU A 160 10.41 -16.26 4.26
N LEU A 161 10.61 -15.56 3.14
CA LEU A 161 9.78 -14.40 2.76
C LEU A 161 8.31 -14.79 2.57
N ARG A 162 8.04 -15.95 1.94
CA ARG A 162 6.68 -16.47 1.78
C ARG A 162 6.03 -16.83 3.11
N ALA A 163 6.79 -17.46 4.02
CA ALA A 163 6.33 -17.77 5.36
C ALA A 163 6.00 -16.49 6.13
N LEU A 164 6.89 -15.49 6.09
CA LEU A 164 6.68 -14.18 6.72
C LEU A 164 5.39 -13.49 6.21
N LEU A 165 5.20 -13.45 4.88
CA LEU A 165 3.99 -12.88 4.28
C LEU A 165 2.72 -13.62 4.71
N HIS A 166 2.81 -14.95 4.81
CA HIS A 166 1.69 -15.78 5.26
C HIS A 166 1.35 -15.52 6.74
N GLU A 167 2.34 -15.50 7.61
CA GLU A 167 2.20 -15.21 9.04
C GLU A 167 1.60 -13.81 9.27
N GLU A 168 2.10 -12.80 8.56
CA GLU A 168 1.58 -11.43 8.64
C GLU A 168 0.11 -11.38 8.17
N SER A 169 -0.23 -12.11 7.11
CA SER A 169 -1.62 -12.21 6.63
C SER A 169 -2.55 -12.84 7.66
N LEU A 170 -2.11 -13.91 8.34
CA LEU A 170 -2.87 -14.56 9.40
C LEU A 170 -3.05 -13.64 10.62
N TYR A 171 -1.96 -13.02 11.08
CA TYR A 171 -1.98 -12.09 12.21
C TYR A 171 -2.96 -10.93 11.96
N ARG A 172 -2.91 -10.34 10.77
CA ARG A 172 -3.78 -9.22 10.38
C ARG A 172 -5.24 -9.65 10.27
N GLU A 173 -5.49 -10.82 9.71
CA GLU A 173 -6.85 -11.35 9.66
C GLU A 173 -7.38 -11.64 11.06
N GLN A 174 -6.58 -12.20 11.97
CA GLN A 174 -6.95 -12.37 13.38
C GLN A 174 -7.31 -11.02 14.03
N LYS A 175 -6.41 -10.02 13.95
CA LYS A 175 -6.66 -8.67 14.49
C LYS A 175 -7.92 -8.03 13.91
N ARG A 176 -8.15 -8.24 12.61
CA ARG A 176 -9.37 -7.78 11.95
C ARG A 176 -10.61 -8.47 12.50
N ARG A 177 -10.56 -9.77 12.80
CA ARG A 177 -11.68 -10.52 13.40
C ARG A 177 -11.92 -10.15 14.86
N GLU A 178 -10.88 -9.85 15.63
CA GLU A 178 -11.01 -9.26 16.96
C GLU A 178 -11.79 -7.93 16.90
N ARG A 179 -11.43 -7.03 15.98
CA ARG A 179 -12.10 -5.74 15.79
C ARG A 179 -13.49 -5.86 15.13
N ARG A 180 -13.68 -6.87 14.26
CA ARG A 180 -14.89 -7.08 13.45
C ARG A 180 -15.26 -8.57 13.47
N PRO A 181 -15.83 -9.05 14.58
CA PRO A 181 -16.19 -10.45 14.72
C PRO A 181 -17.23 -10.85 13.68
N ILE A 182 -17.15 -12.09 13.22
CA ILE A 182 -18.20 -12.71 12.42
C ILE A 182 -19.41 -12.89 13.33
N ARG A 183 -20.56 -12.37 12.90
CA ARG A 183 -21.80 -12.40 13.71
C ARG A 183 -22.94 -13.14 13.03
N TYR A 184 -22.84 -13.36 11.72
CA TYR A 184 -23.90 -13.91 10.91
C TYR A 184 -23.33 -14.97 10.00
N LEU A 185 -24.03 -16.10 9.92
CA LEU A 185 -23.78 -17.16 8.96
C LEU A 185 -24.93 -17.16 7.97
N TYR A 186 -24.61 -17.13 6.68
CA TYR A 186 -25.58 -17.16 5.60
C TYR A 186 -25.36 -18.40 4.76
N GLU A 187 -26.43 -18.93 4.19
CA GLU A 187 -26.36 -19.98 3.18
C GLU A 187 -26.59 -19.36 1.79
N CYS A 188 -25.79 -19.76 0.81
CA CYS A 188 -25.96 -19.32 -0.55
C CYS A 188 -27.17 -20.01 -1.19
N PRO A 189 -28.17 -19.28 -1.70
CA PRO A 189 -29.36 -19.90 -2.29
C PRO A 189 -29.06 -20.68 -3.58
N SER A 190 -27.95 -20.38 -4.27
CA SER A 190 -27.59 -21.05 -5.53
C SER A 190 -26.83 -22.36 -5.32
N CYS A 191 -26.00 -22.48 -4.28
CA CYS A 191 -25.10 -23.63 -4.10
C CYS A 191 -25.12 -24.25 -2.70
N GLY A 192 -25.97 -23.76 -1.78
CA GLY A 192 -26.07 -24.26 -0.41
C GLY A 192 -24.85 -23.98 0.48
N LYS A 193 -23.82 -23.29 -0.04
CA LYS A 193 -22.58 -23.05 0.72
C LYS A 193 -22.84 -22.07 1.86
N THR A 194 -22.50 -22.45 3.08
CA THR A 194 -22.49 -21.54 4.24
C THR A 194 -21.27 -20.63 4.21
N TYR A 195 -21.46 -19.34 4.45
CA TYR A 195 -20.37 -18.37 4.50
C TYR A 195 -20.59 -17.31 5.59
N PRO A 196 -19.50 -16.87 6.26
CA PRO A 196 -19.59 -15.91 7.35
C PRO A 196 -19.68 -14.46 6.86
N ARG A 197 -20.38 -13.62 7.63
CA ARG A 197 -20.46 -12.16 7.43
C ARG A 197 -20.38 -11.42 8.77
N THR A 198 -19.77 -10.23 8.72
CA THR A 198 -19.67 -9.31 9.87
C THR A 198 -20.86 -8.37 9.96
N ARG A 199 -21.57 -8.13 8.85
CA ARG A 199 -22.76 -7.28 8.76
C ARG A 199 -23.99 -8.11 8.45
N ARG A 200 -25.13 -7.68 9.00
CA ARG A 200 -26.43 -8.25 8.67
C ARG A 200 -26.88 -7.72 7.32
N TYR A 201 -27.32 -8.62 6.46
CA TYR A 201 -28.07 -8.31 5.25
C TYR A 201 -29.56 -8.55 5.49
N SER A 202 -30.39 -7.71 4.88
CA SER A 202 -31.86 -7.84 4.91
C SER A 202 -32.39 -8.80 3.85
N GLN A 203 -31.58 -9.15 2.85
CA GLN A 203 -31.94 -10.03 1.73
C GLN A 203 -30.97 -11.22 1.66
N SER A 204 -31.37 -12.26 0.94
CA SER A 204 -30.50 -13.37 0.57
C SER A 204 -29.33 -12.85 -0.27
N VAL A 205 -28.13 -13.35 0.01
CA VAL A 205 -26.89 -12.93 -0.65
C VAL A 205 -26.19 -14.17 -1.21
N SER A 206 -25.48 -13.98 -2.31
CA SER A 206 -24.64 -15.02 -2.88
C SER A 206 -23.31 -15.16 -2.11
N CYS A 207 -22.65 -16.31 -2.22
CA CYS A 207 -21.36 -16.59 -1.55
C CYS A 207 -20.14 -15.90 -2.21
N GLY A 208 -20.32 -14.97 -3.15
CA GLY A 208 -19.22 -14.34 -3.90
C GLY A 208 -18.79 -15.16 -5.11
N SER A 209 -18.64 -16.48 -4.96
CA SER A 209 -18.38 -17.38 -6.10
C SER A 209 -19.55 -17.45 -7.08
N CYS A 210 -20.78 -17.31 -6.57
CA CYS A 210 -22.01 -17.31 -7.35
C CYS A 210 -22.48 -15.89 -7.74
N ASP A 211 -21.73 -14.82 -7.41
CA ASP A 211 -22.18 -13.42 -7.63
C ASP A 211 -22.40 -13.11 -9.11
N LYS A 212 -21.75 -13.85 -10.02
CA LYS A 212 -21.93 -13.66 -11.47
C LYS A 212 -23.26 -14.23 -11.99
N SER A 213 -23.91 -15.08 -11.20
CA SER A 213 -25.07 -15.90 -11.58
C SER A 213 -26.32 -15.57 -10.76
N TYR A 214 -26.19 -14.65 -9.79
CA TYR A 214 -27.18 -14.30 -8.78
C TYR A 214 -27.58 -12.84 -8.92
#